data_AF-A0A4Y7TA82-F1
#
_entry.id   AF-A0A4Y7TA82-F1
#
_cell.length_a   1.000
_cell.length_b   1.000
_cell.length_c   1.000
_cell.angle_alpha   90.00
_cell.angle_beta   90.00
_cell.angle_gamma   90.00
#
_symmetry.space_group_name_H-M   'P 1'
#
loop_
_entity.id
_entity.type
_entity.pdbx_description
1 polymer ?
#
loop_
_entity_poly.entity_id
_entity_poly.type
_entity_poly.pdbx_seq_one_letter_code
_entity_poly.pdbx_strand_id
1 'polypeptide(L)'
;MTTAVPATCSAEFWSYNSLSQSPCAVGSALARACEPRTFPIPALLPNNVYIGPWAGGQNTPCRCSSAFYSLLSACAHCQTRNFLPWSLYAFNCTPPYVRVFPRDIPRGIAVPAWAYMNVEVADFWDPSVAQTYGGIESVAPVPTPMPTIVNDPPSSTVPHRQSQLPLPKVLRCLHPLWPHQDWMGSVVRMALVGCERPDLKLPPLSSLCLRLRPSS
;
A
#
# COMPACT_ATOMS: atom_id res chain seq x y z
N MET A 1 -15.54 -0.34 -24.99
CA MET A 1 -14.81 -0.31 -23.71
C MET A 1 -13.94 0.93 -23.72
N THR A 2 -14.24 1.93 -22.89
CA THR A 2 -13.41 3.14 -22.80
C THR A 2 -12.21 2.81 -21.92
N THR A 3 -11.01 2.80 -22.51
CA THR A 3 -9.78 2.55 -21.77
C THR A 3 -9.57 3.69 -20.77
N ALA A 4 -9.38 3.38 -19.49
CA ALA A 4 -9.13 4.40 -18.49
C ALA A 4 -7.77 5.08 -18.74
N VAL A 5 -7.73 6.41 -18.64
CA VAL A 5 -6.49 7.18 -18.79
C VAL A 5 -5.61 6.95 -17.55
N PRO A 6 -4.32 6.62 -17.70
CA PRO A 6 -3.42 6.45 -16.57
C PRO A 6 -3.28 7.74 -15.75
N ALA A 7 -3.23 7.62 -14.43
CA ALA A 7 -2.96 8.74 -13.53
C ALA A 7 -1.54 9.26 -13.75
N THR A 8 -1.43 10.58 -13.89
CA THR A 8 -0.16 11.30 -13.93
C THR A 8 -0.10 12.27 -12.75
N CYS A 9 1.11 12.63 -12.37
CA CYS A 9 1.38 13.56 -11.30
C CYS A 9 1.62 14.95 -11.89
N SER A 10 0.80 15.93 -11.51
CA SER A 10 0.85 17.31 -12.05
C SER A 10 1.29 18.34 -11.02
N ALA A 11 1.38 17.95 -9.75
CA ALA A 11 1.80 18.77 -8.61
C ALA A 11 2.63 17.92 -7.64
N GLU A 12 3.16 18.52 -6.56
CA GLU A 12 3.84 17.78 -5.50
C GLU A 12 5.04 16.94 -6.00
N PHE A 13 5.87 17.52 -6.87
CA PHE A 13 7.02 16.84 -7.48
C PHE A 13 8.06 16.33 -6.47
N TRP A 14 8.05 16.84 -5.23
CA TRP A 14 8.87 16.30 -4.14
C TRP A 14 8.57 14.82 -3.85
N SER A 15 7.37 14.34 -4.20
CA SER A 15 6.93 12.96 -3.97
C SER A 15 7.53 11.94 -4.93
N TYR A 16 8.28 12.40 -5.93
CA TYR A 16 9.01 11.52 -6.85
C TYR A 16 10.17 10.84 -6.14
N ASN A 17 10.41 9.59 -6.50
CA ASN A 17 11.51 8.81 -5.97
C ASN A 17 12.84 9.07 -6.71
N SER A 18 13.92 8.46 -6.24
CA SER A 18 15.27 8.57 -6.84
C SER A 18 15.36 8.07 -8.29
N LEU A 19 14.40 7.25 -8.72
CA LEU A 19 14.27 6.77 -10.10
C LEU A 19 13.37 7.67 -10.96
N SER A 20 13.02 8.87 -10.48
CA SER A 20 12.12 9.83 -11.16
C SER A 20 10.73 9.26 -11.45
N GLN A 21 10.22 8.39 -10.57
CA GLN A 21 8.89 7.80 -10.69
C GLN A 21 7.93 8.53 -9.75
N SER A 22 6.75 8.89 -10.28
CA SER A 22 5.69 9.50 -9.50
C SER A 22 5.02 8.48 -8.55
N PRO A 23 4.33 8.94 -7.50
CA PRO A 23 3.53 8.05 -6.65
C PRO A 23 2.50 7.23 -7.43
N CYS A 24 1.90 7.80 -8.48
CA CYS A 24 0.97 7.10 -9.37
C CYS A 24 1.64 5.96 -10.15
N ALA A 25 2.86 6.18 -10.64
CA ALA A 25 3.61 5.16 -11.37
C ALA A 25 4.07 4.02 -10.44
N VAL A 26 4.61 4.37 -9.26
CA VAL A 26 5.03 3.38 -8.24
C VAL A 26 3.82 2.58 -7.77
N GLY A 27 2.70 3.25 -7.42
CA GLY A 27 1.45 2.60 -7.05
C GLY A 27 0.94 1.65 -8.14
N SER A 28 0.97 2.06 -9.42
CA SER A 28 0.55 1.20 -10.53
C SER A 28 1.43 -0.04 -10.66
N ALA A 29 2.73 0.09 -10.42
CA ALA A 29 3.64 -1.04 -10.44
C ALA A 29 3.39 -2.01 -9.27
N LEU A 30 3.10 -1.49 -8.08
CA LEU A 30 2.72 -2.32 -6.93
C LEU A 30 1.37 -3.00 -7.14
N ALA A 31 0.39 -2.32 -7.73
CA ALA A 31 -0.90 -2.92 -8.10
C ALA A 31 -0.71 -4.14 -9.02
N ARG A 32 0.19 -4.03 -10.01
CA ARG A 32 0.55 -5.15 -10.91
C ARG A 32 1.27 -6.30 -10.21
N ALA A 33 2.02 -6.02 -9.14
CA ALA A 33 2.60 -7.07 -8.30
C ALA A 33 1.52 -7.82 -7.48
N CYS A 34 0.41 -7.15 -7.18
CA CYS A 34 -0.74 -7.76 -6.51
C CYS A 34 -1.55 -8.64 -7.44
N GLU A 35 -1.83 -8.15 -8.64
CA GLU A 35 -2.63 -8.84 -9.65
C GLU A 35 -2.09 -8.50 -11.05
N PRO A 36 -1.44 -9.46 -11.76
CA PRO A 36 -0.74 -9.16 -13.03
C PRO A 36 -1.63 -8.60 -14.14
N ARG A 37 -2.96 -8.77 -14.02
CA ARG A 37 -3.96 -8.31 -14.98
C ARG A 37 -4.45 -6.88 -14.72
N THR A 38 -3.93 -6.20 -13.70
CA THR A 38 -4.35 -4.82 -13.40
C THR A 38 -3.85 -3.84 -14.44
N PHE A 39 -4.76 -2.97 -14.87
CA PHE A 39 -4.47 -1.77 -15.64
C PHE A 39 -3.80 -0.71 -14.74
N PRO A 40 -3.12 0.31 -15.31
CA PRO A 40 -2.58 1.41 -14.52
C PRO A 40 -3.66 2.05 -13.64
N ILE A 41 -3.24 2.63 -12.52
CA ILE A 41 -4.13 3.43 -11.67
C ILE A 41 -4.78 4.51 -12.56
N PRO A 42 -6.12 4.61 -12.61
CA PRO A 42 -6.79 5.56 -13.48
C PRO A 42 -6.68 6.98 -12.94
N ALA A 43 -6.64 7.96 -13.83
CA ALA A 43 -6.67 9.37 -13.47
C ALA A 43 -8.02 9.72 -12.80
N LEU A 44 -7.96 10.50 -11.72
CA LEU A 44 -9.15 10.93 -10.99
C LEU A 44 -9.76 12.18 -11.62
N LEU A 45 -11.04 12.07 -12.00
CA LEU A 45 -11.85 13.25 -12.32
C LEU A 45 -12.03 14.12 -11.05
N PRO A 46 -12.40 15.41 -11.22
CA PRO A 46 -12.69 16.28 -10.08
C PRO A 46 -13.74 15.65 -9.14
N ASN A 47 -13.54 15.83 -7.83
CA ASN A 47 -14.40 15.34 -6.74
C ASN A 47 -14.49 13.81 -6.59
N ASN A 48 -13.55 13.08 -7.21
CA ASN A 48 -13.44 11.64 -7.04
C ASN A 48 -12.20 11.28 -6.21
N VAL A 49 -12.25 10.10 -5.60
CA VAL A 49 -11.19 9.53 -4.76
C VAL A 49 -10.94 8.08 -5.15
N TYR A 50 -9.76 7.56 -4.82
CA TYR A 50 -9.52 6.10 -4.87
C TYR A 50 -10.21 5.44 -3.68
N ILE A 51 -11.01 4.41 -3.96
CA ILE A 51 -11.70 3.66 -2.91
C ILE A 51 -10.90 2.46 -2.44
N GLY A 52 -11.16 2.07 -1.20
CA GLY A 52 -10.65 0.85 -0.60
C GLY A 52 -11.13 -0.43 -1.27
N PRO A 53 -10.55 -1.58 -0.90
CA PRO A 53 -11.06 -2.88 -1.32
C PRO A 53 -12.52 -3.10 -0.91
N TRP A 54 -13.35 -3.58 -1.85
CA TRP A 54 -14.69 -4.10 -1.51
C TRP A 54 -14.58 -5.55 -1.03
N ALA A 55 -15.61 -6.03 -0.34
CA ALA A 55 -15.81 -7.46 -0.08
C ALA A 55 -15.84 -8.28 -1.39
N GLY A 56 -15.51 -9.58 -1.35
CA GLY A 56 -15.62 -10.45 -2.55
C GLY A 56 -14.41 -10.43 -3.49
N GLY A 57 -13.21 -10.65 -2.95
CA GLY A 57 -11.99 -10.96 -3.73
C GLY A 57 -10.99 -9.82 -3.85
N GLN A 58 -11.38 -8.58 -3.56
CA GLN A 58 -10.47 -7.42 -3.58
C GLN A 58 -9.76 -7.18 -2.24
N ASN A 59 -10.28 -7.72 -1.13
CA ASN A 59 -9.60 -7.78 0.18
C ASN A 59 -8.41 -8.76 0.11
N THR A 60 -7.37 -8.36 -0.61
CA THR A 60 -6.11 -9.09 -0.70
C THR A 60 -5.09 -8.42 0.21
N PRO A 61 -4.09 -9.17 0.74
CA PRO A 61 -3.00 -8.59 1.53
C PRO A 61 -2.37 -7.35 0.90
N CYS A 62 -2.24 -7.42 -0.41
CA CYS A 62 -1.58 -6.44 -1.24
C CYS A 62 -2.38 -5.14 -1.36
N ARG A 63 -3.70 -5.23 -1.60
CA ARG A 63 -4.60 -4.06 -1.61
C ARG A 63 -4.88 -3.51 -0.21
N CYS A 64 -4.78 -4.35 0.82
CA CYS A 64 -4.93 -3.98 2.23
C CYS A 64 -3.64 -3.53 2.90
N SER A 65 -2.60 -3.27 2.10
CA SER A 65 -1.35 -2.67 2.54
C SER A 65 -1.52 -1.17 2.79
N SER A 66 -1.10 -0.70 3.97
CA SER A 66 -1.06 0.73 4.25
C SER A 66 -0.03 1.45 3.37
N ALA A 67 1.02 0.75 2.90
CA ALA A 67 1.99 1.30 1.97
C ALA A 67 1.38 1.55 0.57
N PHE A 68 0.54 0.63 0.11
CA PHE A 68 -0.21 0.82 -1.13
C PHE A 68 -1.23 1.96 -0.99
N TYR A 69 -1.91 2.05 0.15
CA TYR A 69 -2.80 3.18 0.47
C TYR A 69 -2.07 4.54 0.47
N SER A 70 -0.89 4.64 1.07
CA SER A 70 -0.10 5.88 1.08
C SER A 70 0.26 6.32 -0.35
N LEU A 71 0.63 5.39 -1.23
CA LEU A 71 0.91 5.68 -2.64
C LEU A 71 -0.33 6.14 -3.41
N LEU A 72 -1.50 5.53 -3.14
CA LEU A 72 -2.77 5.98 -3.73
C LEU A 72 -3.16 7.38 -3.24
N SER A 73 -2.97 7.66 -1.96
CA SER A 73 -3.26 8.96 -1.34
C SER A 73 -2.34 10.03 -1.92
N ALA A 74 -1.04 9.77 -2.00
CA ALA A 74 -0.08 10.65 -2.66
C ALA A 74 -0.38 10.83 -4.15
N CYS A 75 -0.80 9.78 -4.85
CA CYS A 75 -1.21 9.87 -6.26
C CYS A 75 -2.45 10.76 -6.45
N ALA A 76 -3.45 10.66 -5.56
CA ALA A 76 -4.60 11.55 -5.60
C ALA A 76 -4.21 12.99 -5.28
N HIS A 77 -3.39 13.19 -4.24
CA HIS A 77 -2.91 14.49 -3.82
C HIS A 77 -2.12 15.20 -4.94
N CYS A 78 -1.23 14.47 -5.61
CA CYS A 78 -0.42 15.00 -6.70
C CYS A 78 -1.21 15.25 -8.00
N GLN A 79 -2.41 14.70 -8.12
CA GLN A 79 -3.41 15.04 -9.14
C GLN A 79 -4.30 16.22 -8.72
N THR A 80 -4.03 16.86 -7.58
CA THR A 80 -4.89 17.89 -6.96
C THR A 80 -6.30 17.35 -6.64
N ARG A 81 -6.37 16.14 -6.10
CA ARG A 81 -7.61 15.46 -5.70
C ARG A 81 -7.56 15.09 -4.22
N ASN A 82 -8.75 14.81 -3.69
CA ASN A 82 -8.88 14.34 -2.32
C ASN A 82 -8.67 12.82 -2.23
N PHE A 83 -8.50 12.31 -1.02
CA PHE A 83 -8.33 10.88 -0.75
C PHE A 83 -9.02 10.51 0.56
N LEU A 84 -9.29 9.21 0.73
CA LEU A 84 -10.00 8.69 1.90
C LEU A 84 -9.09 8.62 3.12
N PRO A 85 -9.62 8.76 4.35
CA PRO A 85 -8.93 8.32 5.55
C PRO A 85 -8.69 6.81 5.54
N TRP A 86 -7.69 6.38 6.31
CA TRP A 86 -7.26 4.98 6.37
C TRP A 86 -8.40 4.06 6.80
N SER A 87 -9.16 4.43 7.82
CA SER A 87 -10.30 3.67 8.36
C SER A 87 -11.37 3.38 7.31
N LEU A 88 -11.65 4.35 6.42
CA LEU A 88 -12.60 4.15 5.31
C LEU A 88 -11.99 3.32 4.18
N TYR A 89 -10.71 3.53 3.86
CA TYR A 89 -10.03 2.72 2.84
C TYR A 89 -9.90 1.25 3.27
N ALA A 90 -9.51 1.01 4.52
CA ALA A 90 -9.26 -0.32 5.07
C ALA A 90 -10.50 -0.98 5.68
N PHE A 91 -11.69 -0.41 5.50
CA PHE A 91 -12.93 -0.87 6.14
C PHE A 91 -13.20 -2.37 5.95
N ASN A 92 -12.96 -2.91 4.75
CA ASN A 92 -13.13 -4.34 4.47
C ASN A 92 -11.83 -5.15 4.55
N CYS A 93 -10.75 -4.59 5.08
CA CYS A 93 -9.47 -5.27 5.19
C CYS A 93 -9.40 -6.10 6.47
N THR A 94 -9.21 -7.41 6.32
CA THR A 94 -9.21 -8.34 7.47
C THR A 94 -8.19 -9.46 7.27
N PRO A 95 -7.00 -9.40 7.90
CA PRO A 95 -6.43 -8.24 8.60
C PRO A 95 -5.83 -7.19 7.64
N PRO A 96 -5.69 -5.92 8.06
CA PRO A 96 -4.87 -4.95 7.35
C PRO A 96 -3.37 -5.26 7.46
N TYR A 97 -2.59 -4.80 6.46
CA TYR A 97 -1.13 -4.93 6.42
C TYR A 97 -0.48 -3.57 6.66
N VAL A 98 -0.24 -3.26 7.93
CA VAL A 98 0.21 -1.95 8.39
C VAL A 98 1.72 -1.81 8.24
N ARG A 99 2.17 -0.70 7.67
CA ARG A 99 3.58 -0.34 7.41
C ARG A 99 4.34 -1.38 6.57
N VAL A 100 3.63 -2.21 5.82
CA VAL A 100 4.20 -3.32 5.03
C VAL A 100 3.50 -3.42 3.69
N PHE A 101 4.27 -3.71 2.65
CA PHE A 101 3.76 -4.18 1.36
C PHE A 101 4.09 -5.67 1.21
N PRO A 102 3.11 -6.59 1.20
CA PRO A 102 3.35 -8.03 1.37
C PRO A 102 3.67 -8.77 0.05
N ARG A 103 4.31 -8.08 -0.90
CA ARG A 103 4.80 -8.64 -2.16
C ARG A 103 6.18 -8.09 -2.47
N ASP A 104 6.91 -8.80 -3.32
CA ASP A 104 8.19 -8.32 -3.84
C ASP A 104 7.97 -7.05 -4.67
N ILE A 105 8.84 -6.06 -4.45
CA ILE A 105 8.87 -4.84 -5.25
C ILE A 105 9.35 -5.22 -6.65
N PRO A 106 8.63 -4.84 -7.74
CA PRO A 106 9.09 -5.13 -9.09
C PRO A 106 10.45 -4.48 -9.39
N ARG A 107 11.25 -5.12 -10.24
CA ARG A 107 12.54 -4.54 -10.66
C ARG A 107 12.35 -3.18 -11.31
N GLY A 108 13.27 -2.26 -11.02
CA GLY A 108 13.22 -0.90 -11.53
C GLY A 108 12.16 -0.01 -10.85
N ILE A 109 11.57 -0.46 -9.74
CA ILE A 109 10.68 0.35 -8.90
C ILE A 109 11.38 0.66 -7.59
N ALA A 110 11.31 1.92 -7.17
CA ALA A 110 11.71 2.35 -5.85
C ALA A 110 10.48 2.85 -5.08
N VAL A 111 10.24 2.32 -3.89
CA VAL A 111 9.13 2.73 -3.04
C VAL A 111 9.66 3.71 -2.00
N PRO A 112 9.21 4.97 -1.99
CA PRO A 112 9.67 5.95 -1.00
C PRO A 112 9.45 5.49 0.44
N ALA A 113 10.37 5.85 1.33
CA ALA A 113 10.28 5.48 2.75
C ALA A 113 8.97 5.97 3.41
N TRP A 114 8.51 7.16 3.04
CA TRP A 114 7.27 7.76 3.53
C TRP A 114 6.03 6.93 3.21
N ALA A 115 6.07 6.05 2.20
CA ALA A 115 4.93 5.18 1.91
C ALA A 115 4.64 4.24 3.09
N TYR A 116 5.67 3.87 3.86
CA TYR A 116 5.57 2.95 5.00
C TYR A 116 5.33 3.64 6.35
N MET A 117 4.96 4.93 6.35
CA MET A 117 4.58 5.64 7.58
C MET A 117 3.36 4.98 8.25
N ASN A 118 3.22 5.17 9.56
CA ASN A 118 2.08 4.62 10.30
C ASN A 118 0.85 5.53 10.15
N VAL A 119 -0.02 5.20 9.19
CA VAL A 119 -1.26 5.95 8.92
C VAL A 119 -2.38 5.65 9.93
N GLU A 120 -2.26 4.61 10.76
CA GLU A 120 -3.30 4.26 11.74
C GLU A 120 -3.40 5.25 12.88
N VAL A 121 -2.30 5.95 13.20
CA VAL A 121 -2.24 6.88 14.33
C VAL A 121 -3.07 8.12 14.08
N ALA A 122 -2.98 8.68 12.87
CA ALA A 122 -3.68 9.90 12.46
C ALA A 122 -4.93 9.62 11.61
N ASP A 123 -5.20 8.35 11.31
CA ASP A 123 -6.21 7.89 10.36
C ASP A 123 -6.06 8.46 8.93
N PHE A 124 -4.86 8.95 8.59
CA PHE A 124 -4.64 9.66 7.33
C PHE A 124 -3.16 9.61 6.91
N TRP A 125 -2.94 9.67 5.59
CA TRP A 125 -1.63 10.00 5.03
C TRP A 125 -1.46 11.52 4.98
N ASP A 126 -0.52 12.07 5.75
CA ASP A 126 -0.28 13.51 5.81
C ASP A 126 0.85 13.92 4.83
N PRO A 127 0.56 14.73 3.80
CA PRO A 127 1.56 15.14 2.81
C PRO A 127 2.71 15.95 3.41
N SER A 128 2.46 16.78 4.42
CA SER A 128 3.49 17.63 5.05
C SER A 128 4.47 16.78 5.88
N VAL A 129 3.93 15.77 6.57
CA VAL A 129 4.75 14.79 7.30
C VAL A 129 5.52 13.91 6.31
N ALA A 130 4.87 13.44 5.24
CA ALA A 130 5.50 12.61 4.23
C ALA A 130 6.65 13.33 3.50
N GLN A 131 6.51 14.63 3.22
CA GLN A 131 7.54 15.44 2.56
C GLN A 131 8.81 15.57 3.39
N THR A 132 8.69 15.59 4.72
CA THR A 132 9.82 15.73 5.64
C THR A 132 10.29 14.37 6.21
N TYR A 133 9.67 13.28 5.78
CA TYR A 133 9.95 11.94 6.27
C TYR A 133 11.29 11.41 5.75
N GLY A 134 12.23 11.18 6.66
CA GLY A 134 13.53 10.57 6.32
C GLY A 134 13.45 9.06 6.09
N GLY A 135 14.39 8.52 5.33
CA GLY A 135 14.55 7.08 5.13
C GLY A 135 15.08 6.75 3.74
N ILE A 136 15.51 5.49 3.57
CA ILE A 136 15.93 4.97 2.26
C ILE A 136 14.75 4.37 1.53
N GLU A 137 14.76 4.47 0.21
CA GLU A 137 13.75 3.85 -0.63
C GLU A 137 13.88 2.32 -0.63
N SER A 138 12.75 1.63 -0.61
CA SER A 138 12.71 0.18 -0.75
C SER A 138 12.77 -0.17 -2.23
N VAL A 139 13.70 -1.02 -2.63
CA VAL A 139 13.88 -1.48 -4.02
C VAL A 139 13.81 -2.99 -4.09
N ALA A 140 13.61 -3.52 -5.31
CA ALA A 140 13.77 -4.94 -5.57
C ALA A 140 15.17 -5.40 -5.14
N PRO A 141 15.33 -6.60 -4.54
CA PRO A 141 16.65 -7.16 -4.27
C PRO A 141 17.48 -7.21 -5.55
N VAL A 142 18.71 -6.66 -5.50
CA VAL A 142 19.66 -6.79 -6.60
C VAL A 142 20.01 -8.27 -6.73
N PRO A 143 19.90 -8.88 -7.92
CA PRO A 143 20.37 -10.25 -8.12
C PRO A 143 21.88 -10.26 -7.84
N THR A 144 22.29 -10.93 -6.78
CA THR A 144 23.71 -11.20 -6.57
C THR A 144 24.19 -12.02 -7.77
N PRO A 145 25.26 -11.63 -8.48
CA PRO A 145 25.81 -12.48 -9.52
C PRO A 145 26.14 -13.84 -8.89
N MET A 146 25.51 -14.89 -9.42
CA MET A 146 25.80 -16.26 -9.03
C MET A 146 27.29 -16.50 -9.34
N PRO A 147 28.09 -17.05 -8.41
CA PRO A 147 29.49 -17.31 -8.69
C PRO A 147 29.56 -18.24 -9.91
N THR A 148 30.17 -17.74 -10.98
CA THR A 148 30.46 -18.55 -12.16
C THR A 148 31.43 -19.63 -11.70
N ILE A 149 31.03 -20.90 -11.75
CA ILE A 149 31.96 -22.01 -11.51
C ILE A 149 32.97 -21.97 -12.64
N VAL A 150 34.15 -21.39 -12.36
CA VAL A 150 35.33 -21.55 -13.20
C VAL A 150 35.82 -22.96 -12.95
N ASN A 151 35.70 -23.82 -13.96
CA ASN A 151 36.28 -25.16 -13.92
C ASN A 151 37.81 -25.03 -13.98
N ASP A 152 38.46 -24.99 -12.82
CA ASP A 152 39.91 -25.17 -12.73
C ASP A 152 40.29 -26.65 -12.94
N PRO A 153 41.44 -26.93 -13.58
CA PRO A 153 41.93 -28.29 -13.84
C PRO A 153 42.29 -29.05 -12.53
N PRO A 154 42.27 -30.39 -12.54
CA PRO A 154 42.35 -31.18 -11.32
C PRO A 154 43.77 -31.15 -10.73
N SER A 155 43.90 -30.64 -9.52
CA SER A 155 45.10 -30.83 -8.70
C SER A 155 44.76 -31.41 -7.33
N SER A 156 45.16 -32.67 -7.17
CA SER A 156 45.57 -33.35 -5.93
C SER A 156 44.69 -33.24 -4.66
N THR A 157 43.82 -34.24 -4.52
CA THR A 157 43.36 -34.94 -3.31
C THR A 157 43.95 -34.51 -1.95
N VAL A 158 43.08 -33.98 -1.08
CA VAL A 158 43.20 -34.10 0.39
C VAL A 158 41.80 -34.40 0.95
N PRO A 159 41.56 -35.55 1.62
CA PRO A 159 40.24 -35.90 2.11
C PRO A 159 39.94 -35.19 3.44
N HIS A 160 39.08 -34.17 3.41
CA HIS A 160 38.52 -33.57 4.62
C HIS A 160 37.14 -34.17 4.92
N ARG A 161 37.03 -34.77 6.11
CA ARG A 161 35.86 -35.46 6.67
C ARG A 161 34.65 -34.50 6.77
N GLN A 162 33.55 -34.82 6.08
CA GLN A 162 32.27 -34.12 6.18
C GLN A 162 31.36 -34.81 7.21
N SER A 163 30.87 -34.03 8.18
CA SER A 163 29.71 -34.40 9.00
C SER A 163 28.45 -33.87 8.31
N GLN A 164 27.59 -34.79 7.87
CA GLN A 164 26.31 -34.46 7.23
C GLN A 164 25.27 -34.07 8.29
N LEU A 165 24.59 -32.93 8.09
CA LEU A 165 23.34 -32.60 8.76
C LEU A 165 22.22 -32.54 7.70
N PRO A 166 21.10 -33.26 7.84
CA PRO A 166 20.10 -33.37 6.79
C PRO A 166 19.19 -32.13 6.69
N LEU A 167 18.92 -31.68 5.45
CA LEU A 167 17.91 -30.69 5.11
C LEU A 167 16.48 -31.27 5.22
N PRO A 168 15.48 -30.50 5.68
CA PRO A 168 14.08 -30.87 5.54
C PRO A 168 13.54 -30.55 4.14
N LYS A 169 12.75 -31.48 3.59
CA LYS A 169 12.03 -31.36 2.32
C LYS A 169 10.84 -30.41 2.49
N VAL A 170 10.79 -29.32 1.73
CA VAL A 170 9.60 -28.46 1.66
C VAL A 170 8.69 -28.94 0.52
N LEU A 171 7.50 -29.39 0.90
CA LEU A 171 6.45 -29.85 0.00
C LEU A 171 5.73 -28.63 -0.61
N ARG A 172 5.71 -28.51 -1.95
CA ARG A 172 4.96 -27.47 -2.66
C ARG A 172 3.49 -27.89 -2.81
N CYS A 173 2.56 -27.06 -2.33
CA CYS A 173 1.15 -27.16 -2.70
C CYS A 173 0.88 -26.31 -3.94
N LEU A 174 0.41 -26.96 -5.01
CA LEU A 174 -0.19 -26.33 -6.19
C LEU A 174 -1.60 -25.84 -5.83
N HIS A 175 -1.89 -24.56 -6.05
CA HIS A 175 -3.25 -24.03 -5.97
C HIS A 175 -3.96 -24.06 -7.33
N PRO A 176 -5.28 -24.35 -7.38
CA PRO A 176 -6.07 -24.35 -8.61
C PRO A 176 -6.42 -22.93 -9.09
N LEU A 177 -6.48 -22.79 -10.41
CA LEU A 177 -7.00 -21.64 -11.15
C LEU A 177 -8.53 -21.63 -11.12
N TRP A 178 -9.16 -20.55 -10.65
CA TRP A 178 -10.57 -20.22 -10.93
C TRP A 178 -10.89 -18.72 -10.75
N PRO A 179 -12.01 -18.20 -11.30
CA PRO A 179 -11.96 -17.27 -12.41
C PRO A 179 -12.32 -15.81 -12.10
N HIS A 180 -11.83 -14.95 -12.99
CA HIS A 180 -12.07 -13.53 -13.28
C HIS A 180 -13.32 -12.85 -12.68
N GLN A 181 -13.08 -11.69 -12.04
CA GLN A 181 -13.98 -10.53 -12.10
C GLN A 181 -13.19 -9.21 -12.01
N ASP A 182 -13.61 -8.28 -12.88
CA ASP A 182 -12.82 -7.17 -13.40
C ASP A 182 -12.46 -6.08 -12.39
N TRP A 183 -11.21 -5.63 -12.53
CA TRP A 183 -10.55 -4.60 -11.73
C TRP A 183 -11.00 -3.20 -12.16
N MET A 184 -12.25 -2.86 -11.90
CA MET A 184 -12.68 -1.46 -11.94
C MET A 184 -12.46 -0.89 -10.55
N GLY A 185 -11.39 -0.12 -10.38
CA GLY A 185 -11.32 0.84 -9.29
C GLY A 185 -12.55 1.74 -9.41
N SER A 186 -13.55 1.52 -8.56
CA SER A 186 -14.77 2.30 -8.59
C SER A 186 -14.45 3.72 -8.16
N VAL A 187 -14.21 4.56 -9.16
CA VAL A 187 -14.14 6.01 -9.04
C VAL A 187 -15.55 6.48 -8.71
N VAL A 188 -15.83 6.74 -7.44
CA VAL A 188 -17.15 7.24 -7.00
C VAL A 188 -17.10 8.75 -6.87
N ARG A 189 -18.14 9.42 -7.38
CA ARG A 189 -18.39 10.85 -7.23
C ARG A 189 -18.95 11.11 -5.84
N MET A 190 -18.29 11.95 -5.04
CA MET A 190 -18.90 12.39 -3.78
C MET A 190 -20.09 13.30 -4.09
N ALA A 191 -21.30 12.80 -3.86
CA ALA A 191 -22.43 13.62 -3.44
C ALA A 191 -22.46 13.56 -1.91
N LEU A 192 -22.50 14.72 -1.25
CA LEU A 192 -22.71 14.83 0.19
C LEU A 192 -24.10 14.27 0.53
N VAL A 193 -24.19 12.97 0.81
CA VAL A 193 -25.37 12.38 1.43
C VAL A 193 -25.16 12.45 2.92
N GLY A 194 -25.91 13.33 3.58
CA GLY A 194 -25.99 13.39 5.03
C GLY A 194 -26.48 12.05 5.58
N CYS A 195 -25.65 11.41 6.39
CA CYS A 195 -26.09 10.30 7.22
C CYS A 195 -26.85 10.87 8.44
N GLU A 196 -28.15 11.10 8.29
CA GLU A 196 -29.05 11.21 9.43
C GLU A 196 -29.27 9.78 9.97
N ARG A 197 -28.78 9.51 11.19
CA ARG A 197 -29.11 8.28 11.92
C ARG A 197 -30.46 8.48 12.61
N PRO A 198 -31.50 7.68 12.35
CA PRO A 198 -32.54 7.47 13.35
C PRO A 198 -31.97 6.55 14.44
N ASP A 199 -32.37 6.80 15.68
CA ASP A 199 -32.09 5.98 16.86
C ASP A 199 -30.68 6.05 17.44
N LEU A 200 -30.37 7.18 18.08
CA LEU A 200 -29.67 7.14 19.36
C LEU A 200 -30.37 8.10 20.34
N LYS A 201 -31.11 7.52 21.30
CA LYS A 201 -31.79 8.24 22.36
C LYS A 201 -30.74 8.68 23.39
N LEU A 202 -30.32 9.94 23.32
CA LEU A 202 -29.48 10.58 24.34
C LEU A 202 -30.29 10.78 25.63
N PRO A 203 -29.74 10.46 26.82
CA PRO A 203 -30.33 10.89 28.09
C PRO A 203 -30.09 12.40 28.31
N PRO A 204 -30.97 13.09 29.06
CA PRO A 204 -30.89 14.55 29.22
C PRO A 204 -29.69 14.95 30.09
N LEU A 205 -28.90 15.89 29.58
CA LEU A 205 -27.89 16.61 30.34
C LEU A 205 -28.60 17.56 31.33
N SER A 206 -28.45 17.30 32.63
CA SER A 206 -28.65 18.31 33.67
C SER A 206 -27.34 18.55 34.41
N SER A 207 -26.88 19.80 34.33
CA SER A 207 -26.06 20.49 35.32
C SER A 207 -24.57 20.12 35.42
N LEU A 208 -23.75 20.74 34.56
CA LEU A 208 -22.51 21.35 35.04
C LEU A 208 -22.82 22.81 35.44
N CYS A 209 -22.82 23.09 36.74
CA CYS A 209 -22.63 24.44 37.25
C CYS A 209 -21.72 24.38 38.48
N LEU A 210 -20.52 24.92 38.30
CA LEU A 210 -19.66 25.61 39.28
C LEU A 210 -19.72 25.17 40.74
N ARG A 211 -18.60 24.64 41.24
CA ARG A 211 -18.12 25.02 42.58
C ARG A 211 -16.66 25.46 42.52
N LEU A 212 -16.50 26.78 42.64
CA LEU A 212 -15.30 27.48 43.06
C LEU A 212 -14.88 26.98 44.46
N ARG A 213 -13.57 26.86 44.67
CA ARG A 213 -12.96 26.76 46.00
C ARG A 213 -13.25 28.04 46.81
N PRO A 214 -13.25 27.95 48.14
CA PRO A 214 -12.35 28.84 48.87
C PRO A 214 -11.55 28.16 49.98
N SER A 215 -10.45 28.84 50.27
CA SER A 215 -9.48 28.69 51.35
C SER A 215 -10.05 28.85 52.75
N SER A 216 -9.55 28.06 53.69
CA SER A 216 -9.10 28.45 55.05
C SER A 216 -8.16 27.37 55.56
#